data_AF-A0AAD4LU94-F1
#
_entry.id   AF-A0AAD4LU94-F1
#
_cell.length_a   1.000
_cell.length_b   1.000
_cell.length_c   1.000
_cell.angle_alpha   90.00
_cell.angle_beta   90.00
_cell.angle_gamma   90.00
#
_symmetry.space_group_name_H-M   'P 1'
#
loop_
_entity.id
_entity.type
_entity.pdbx_description
1 polymer ?
#
loop_
_entity_poly.entity_id
_entity_poly.type
_entity_poly.pdbx_seq_one_letter_code
_entity_poly.pdbx_strand_id
1 'polypeptide(L)'
;SPDTTTITTISTKDIFNALKQSVLFHFGDTGWGEVGASLAGVSSFLPSNHLCIIRVARGEAARTTWAALVLLDRLGAGGIVVPHVIHVSGTLKHAQIAAIEWNREAIARVKA
;
A
#
# COMPACT_ATOMS: atom_id res chain seq x y z
N SER A 1 1.33 -13.75 -32.09
CA SER A 1 2.15 -14.17 -30.94
C SER A 1 1.33 -14.03 -29.68
N PRO A 2 1.43 -14.94 -28.70
CA PRO A 2 0.80 -14.68 -27.42
C PRO A 2 1.62 -13.58 -26.74
N ASP A 3 1.01 -12.41 -26.58
CA ASP A 3 1.57 -11.35 -25.76
C ASP A 3 1.56 -11.85 -24.32
N THR A 4 2.68 -12.42 -23.90
CA THR A 4 2.98 -12.73 -22.51
C THR A 4 2.78 -11.44 -21.72
N THR A 5 1.64 -11.32 -21.04
CA THR A 5 1.36 -10.27 -20.07
C THR A 5 2.51 -10.26 -19.07
N THR A 6 3.46 -9.36 -19.27
CA THR A 6 4.57 -9.15 -18.34
C THR A 6 3.93 -8.67 -17.06
N ILE A 7 3.76 -9.59 -16.10
CA ILE A 7 3.39 -9.23 -14.73
C ILE A 7 4.52 -8.32 -14.26
N THR A 8 4.28 -7.02 -14.33
CA THR A 8 5.28 -6.02 -13.98
C THR A 8 5.49 -6.19 -12.48
N THR A 9 6.67 -6.66 -12.10
CA THR A 9 6.97 -7.01 -10.72
C THR A 9 7.00 -5.74 -9.89
N ILE A 10 5.87 -5.38 -9.28
CA ILE A 10 5.77 -4.22 -8.39
C ILE A 10 6.65 -4.50 -7.16
N SER A 11 7.63 -3.64 -6.90
CA SER A 11 8.48 -3.75 -5.73
C SER A 11 7.97 -2.89 -4.57
N THR A 12 8.38 -3.21 -3.35
CA THR A 12 8.13 -2.36 -2.17
C THR A 12 8.64 -0.93 -2.37
N LYS A 13 9.75 -0.77 -3.11
CA LYS A 13 10.33 0.54 -3.45
C LYS A 13 9.40 1.35 -4.36
N ASP A 14 8.72 0.70 -5.30
CA ASP A 14 7.78 1.38 -6.20
C ASP A 14 6.56 1.88 -5.43
N ILE A 15 6.04 1.08 -4.49
CA ILE A 15 4.94 1.47 -3.60
C ILE A 15 5.35 2.64 -2.72
N PHE A 16 6.52 2.56 -2.09
CA PHE A 16 7.03 3.65 -1.27
C PHE A 16 7.19 4.94 -2.06
N ASN A 17 7.80 4.86 -3.25
CA ASN A 17 8.00 6.02 -4.10
C ASN A 17 6.67 6.61 -4.58
N ALA A 18 5.73 5.79 -5.02
CA ALA A 18 4.41 6.25 -5.46
C ALA A 18 3.65 6.93 -4.31
N LEU A 19 3.69 6.35 -3.10
CA LEU A 19 3.06 6.95 -1.94
C LEU A 19 3.74 8.26 -1.52
N LYS A 20 5.07 8.32 -1.55
CA LYS A 20 5.82 9.57 -1.32
C LYS A 20 5.42 10.65 -2.34
N GLN A 21 5.32 10.30 -3.62
CA GLN A 21 4.90 11.24 -4.66
C GLN A 21 3.45 11.69 -4.46
N SER A 22 2.54 10.79 -4.10
CA SER A 22 1.15 11.12 -3.78
C SER A 22 1.07 12.11 -2.61
N VAL A 23 1.83 11.87 -1.53
CA VAL A 23 1.89 12.80 -0.39
C VAL A 23 2.39 14.17 -0.81
N LEU A 24 3.51 14.23 -1.53
CA LEU A 24 4.09 15.49 -2.00
C LEU A 24 3.15 16.26 -2.94
N PHE A 25 2.47 15.54 -3.83
CA PHE A 25 1.57 16.15 -4.81
C PHE A 25 0.29 16.70 -4.17
N HIS A 26 -0.29 15.99 -3.20
CA HIS A 26 -1.58 16.38 -2.60
C HIS A 26 -1.46 17.21 -1.32
N PHE A 27 -0.37 17.05 -0.55
CA PHE A 27 -0.19 17.67 0.76
C PHE A 27 1.09 18.53 0.86
N GLY A 28 1.90 18.57 -0.20
CA GLY A 28 3.12 19.36 -0.26
C GLY A 28 4.19 18.92 0.74
N ASP A 29 5.16 19.81 0.95
CA ASP A 29 6.27 19.57 1.87
C ASP A 29 5.82 19.47 3.33
N THR A 30 4.73 20.16 3.70
CA THR A 30 4.15 20.07 5.04
C THR A 30 3.64 18.66 5.32
N GLY A 31 2.86 18.07 4.42
CA GLY A 31 2.40 16.69 4.56
C GLY A 31 3.55 15.69 4.55
N TRP A 32 4.56 15.93 3.71
CA TRP A 32 5.77 15.09 3.72
C TRP A 32 6.55 15.19 5.05
N GLY A 33 6.66 16.38 5.63
CA GLY A 33 7.28 16.59 6.94
C GLY A 33 6.56 15.85 8.07
N GLU A 34 5.24 15.71 7.95
CA GLU A 34 4.41 15.00 8.92
C GLU A 34 4.56 13.47 8.84
N VAL A 35 4.54 12.91 7.62
CA VAL A 35 4.55 11.44 7.44
C VAL A 35 5.95 10.85 7.23
N GLY A 36 6.88 11.63 6.68
CA GLY A 36 8.13 11.15 6.08
C GLY A 36 9.04 10.40 7.05
N ALA A 37 9.10 10.82 8.31
CA ALA A 37 9.88 10.14 9.35
C ALA A 37 9.34 8.74 9.69
N SER A 38 8.05 8.51 9.50
CA SER A 38 7.38 7.25 9.86
C SER A 38 7.14 6.32 8.68
N LEU A 39 7.07 6.87 7.47
CA LEU A 39 6.78 6.12 6.24
C LEU A 39 7.93 5.22 5.79
N ALA A 40 9.14 5.40 6.33
CA ALA A 40 10.32 4.56 6.04
C ALA A 40 10.13 3.07 6.41
N GLY A 41 9.06 2.73 7.13
CA GLY A 41 8.77 1.38 7.62
C GLY A 41 7.83 0.52 6.74
N VAL A 42 7.78 0.69 5.41
CA VAL A 42 7.03 -0.23 4.54
C VAL A 42 7.65 -1.62 4.66
N SER A 43 6.98 -2.53 5.36
CA SER A 43 7.68 -3.73 5.83
C SER A 43 7.64 -4.88 4.83
N SER A 44 6.60 -5.00 3.99
CA SER A 44 6.52 -6.07 2.98
C SER A 44 5.42 -5.81 1.94
N PHE A 45 5.71 -6.08 0.67
CA PHE A 45 4.72 -6.31 -0.39
C PHE A 45 4.76 -7.79 -0.79
N LEU A 46 3.60 -8.42 -0.92
CA LEU A 46 3.47 -9.81 -1.35
C LEU A 46 2.88 -9.83 -2.78
N PRO A 47 3.70 -10.05 -3.82
CA PRO A 47 3.25 -10.01 -5.21
C PRO A 47 2.15 -11.01 -5.55
N SER A 48 2.11 -12.15 -4.84
CA SER A 48 1.15 -13.23 -5.11
C SER A 48 -0.30 -12.84 -4.79
N ASN A 49 -0.50 -11.93 -3.83
CA ASN A 49 -1.84 -11.57 -3.33
C ASN A 49 -2.10 -10.06 -3.39
N HIS A 50 -1.18 -9.29 -4.00
CA HIS A 50 -1.23 -7.82 -4.06
C HIS A 50 -1.44 -7.12 -2.71
N LEU A 51 -0.94 -7.72 -1.62
CA LEU A 51 -1.08 -7.19 -0.25
C LEU A 51 0.20 -6.46 0.18
N CYS A 52 0.03 -5.32 0.84
CA CYS A 52 1.12 -4.54 1.43
C CYS A 52 0.80 -4.17 2.88
N ILE A 53 1.81 -4.18 3.75
CA ILE A 53 1.71 -3.61 5.09
C ILE A 53 2.57 -2.34 5.15
N ILE A 54 1.90 -1.21 5.42
CA ILE A 54 2.51 0.10 5.57
C ILE A 54 2.50 0.47 7.04
N ARG A 55 3.65 0.87 7.57
CA ARG A 55 3.78 1.41 8.93
C ARG A 55 3.85 2.93 8.87
N VAL A 56 3.17 3.56 9.82
CA VAL A 56 3.08 5.03 9.93
C VAL A 56 2.92 5.40 11.39
N ALA A 57 3.31 6.63 11.74
CA ALA A 57 3.04 7.21 13.05
C ALA A 57 1.53 7.38 13.25
N ARG A 58 1.10 7.40 14.52
CA ARG A 58 -0.31 7.60 14.89
C ARG A 58 -0.72 9.06 14.74
N GLY A 59 -2.02 9.33 14.78
CA GLY A 59 -2.56 10.70 14.72
C GLY A 59 -2.66 11.21 13.28
N GLU A 60 -2.22 12.44 13.04
CA GLU A 60 -2.33 13.08 11.72
C GLU A 60 -1.56 12.31 10.66
N ALA A 61 -0.35 11.81 10.97
CA ALA A 61 0.46 11.10 9.99
C ALA A 61 -0.27 9.88 9.39
N ALA A 62 -1.07 9.17 10.20
CA ALA A 62 -1.90 8.06 9.73
C ALA A 62 -3.05 8.53 8.83
N ARG A 63 -3.68 9.67 9.16
CA ARG A 63 -4.75 10.28 8.35
C ARG A 63 -4.22 10.79 7.02
N THR A 64 -3.12 11.53 7.02
CA THR A 64 -2.44 12.04 5.84
C THR A 64 -1.98 10.91 4.93
N THR A 65 -1.40 9.84 5.50
CA THR A 65 -1.00 8.65 4.74
C THR A 65 -2.20 7.92 4.15
N TRP A 66 -3.29 7.75 4.90
CA TRP A 66 -4.52 7.14 4.38
C TRP A 66 -5.08 7.96 3.22
N ALA A 67 -5.18 9.28 3.38
CA ALA A 67 -5.70 10.15 2.34
C ALA A 67 -4.84 10.09 1.07
N ALA A 68 -3.51 10.11 1.21
CA ALA A 68 -2.58 9.92 0.10
C ALA A 68 -2.72 8.54 -0.57
N LEU A 69 -3.03 7.48 0.19
CA LEU A 69 -3.30 6.15 -0.38
C LEU A 69 -4.58 6.12 -1.19
N VAL A 70 -5.66 6.76 -0.72
CA VAL A 70 -6.94 6.81 -1.46
C VAL A 70 -6.80 7.60 -2.76
N LEU A 71 -5.95 8.63 -2.77
CA LEU A 71 -5.70 9.48 -3.94
C LEU A 71 -4.64 8.90 -4.90
N LEU A 72 -3.90 7.87 -4.49
CA LEU A 72 -2.89 7.24 -5.32
C LEU A 72 -3.58 6.48 -6.46
N ASP A 73 -3.24 6.84 -7.69
CA ASP A 73 -3.82 6.27 -8.90
C ASP A 73 -2.84 5.41 -9.71
N ARG A 74 -1.53 5.46 -9.42
CA ARG A 74 -0.48 4.81 -10.22
C ARG A 74 0.68 4.32 -9.36
N LEU A 75 1.22 3.15 -9.72
CA LEU A 75 2.46 2.62 -9.14
C LEU A 75 3.58 2.62 -10.18
N GLY A 76 4.45 3.62 -10.13
CA GLY A 76 5.61 3.72 -11.03
C GLY A 76 5.24 3.59 -12.51
N ALA A 77 6.00 2.78 -13.25
CA ALA A 77 5.70 2.43 -14.65
C ALA A 77 4.59 1.35 -14.77
N GLY A 78 4.12 0.78 -13.66
CA GLY A 78 3.33 -0.45 -13.57
C GLY A 78 1.81 -0.32 -13.74
N GLY A 79 1.32 0.84 -14.20
CA GLY A 79 -0.09 1.03 -14.55
C GLY A 79 -0.95 1.66 -13.44
N ILE A 80 -2.23 1.83 -13.77
CA ILE A 80 -3.25 2.45 -12.89
C ILE A 80 -3.63 1.45 -11.79
N VAL A 81 -3.66 1.91 -10.55
CA VAL A 81 -4.07 1.11 -9.39
C VAL A 81 -5.13 1.83 -8.56
N VAL A 82 -5.92 1.04 -7.83
CA VAL A 82 -6.83 1.54 -6.82
C VAL A 82 -6.48 0.86 -5.50
N PRO A 83 -5.85 1.57 -4.54
CA PRO A 83 -5.51 0.99 -3.25
C PRO A 83 -6.75 0.75 -2.40
N HIS A 84 -6.84 -0.44 -1.78
CA HIS A 84 -7.88 -0.78 -0.82
C HIS A 84 -7.28 -1.04 0.56
N VAL A 85 -7.63 -0.20 1.54
CA VAL A 85 -7.21 -0.40 2.93
C VAL A 85 -8.17 -1.38 3.60
N ILE A 86 -7.69 -2.60 3.87
CA ILE A 86 -8.50 -3.68 4.45
C ILE A 86 -8.49 -3.71 5.98
N HIS A 87 -7.44 -3.16 6.61
CA HIS A 87 -7.26 -3.21 8.06
C HIS A 87 -6.25 -2.16 8.55
N VAL A 88 -6.48 -1.61 9.74
CA VAL A 88 -5.53 -0.74 10.46
C VAL A 88 -5.39 -1.24 11.89
N SER A 89 -4.15 -1.39 12.35
CA SER A 89 -3.85 -1.85 13.71
C SER A 89 -2.57 -1.23 14.26
N GLY A 90 -2.47 -1.22 15.59
CA GLY A 90 -1.31 -0.72 16.31
C GLY A 90 -0.12 -1.68 16.37
N THR A 91 -0.25 -2.94 15.93
CA THR A 91 0.86 -3.92 15.94
C THR A 91 0.96 -4.68 14.62
N LEU A 92 2.19 -5.04 14.22
CA LEU A 92 2.44 -5.84 13.02
C LEU A 92 1.73 -7.20 13.09
N LYS A 93 1.75 -7.84 14.27
CA LYS A 93 1.15 -9.16 14.47
C LYS A 93 -0.34 -9.17 14.12
N HIS A 94 -1.09 -8.17 14.59
CA HIS A 94 -2.51 -8.07 14.27
C HIS A 94 -2.74 -7.75 12.79
N ALA A 95 -1.93 -6.89 12.18
CA ALA A 95 -2.00 -6.62 10.74
C ALA A 95 -1.75 -7.88 9.90
N GLN A 96 -0.78 -8.71 10.29
CA GLN A 96 -0.50 -9.99 9.63
C GLN A 96 -1.65 -10.98 9.76
N ILE A 97 -2.26 -11.10 10.95
CA ILE A 97 -3.43 -11.96 11.17
C ILE A 97 -4.59 -11.52 10.27
N ALA A 98 -4.89 -10.22 10.24
CA ALA A 98 -5.95 -9.68 9.38
C ALA A 98 -5.67 -9.92 7.88
N ALA A 99 -4.41 -9.78 7.44
CA ALA A 99 -4.03 -10.06 6.06
C ALA A 99 -4.20 -11.55 5.69
N ILE A 100 -3.86 -12.46 6.60
CA ILE A 100 -4.05 -13.91 6.40
C ILE A 100 -5.54 -14.23 6.29
N GLU A 101 -6.38 -13.68 7.17
CA GLU A 101 -7.81 -13.94 7.17
C GLU A 101 -8.49 -13.42 5.90
N TRP A 102 -8.19 -12.17 5.52
CA TRP A 102 -8.69 -11.60 4.27
C TRP A 102 -8.32 -12.45 3.04
N ASN A 103 -7.07 -12.95 3.01
CA ASN A 103 -6.62 -13.80 1.91
C ASN A 103 -7.36 -15.16 1.88
N ARG A 104 -7.64 -15.75 3.05
CA ARG A 104 -8.43 -16.99 3.14
C ARG A 104 -9.83 -16.80 2.60
N GLU A 105 -10.49 -15.72 3.00
CA GLU A 105 -11.83 -15.40 2.51
C GLU A 105 -11.85 -15.12 0.99
N ALA A 106 -10.84 -14.41 0.47
CA ALA A 106 -10.74 -14.14 -0.96
C ALA A 106 -10.60 -15.44 -1.78
N ILE A 107 -9.77 -16.37 -1.32
CA ILE A 107 -9.63 -17.69 -1.95
C ILE A 107 -10.94 -18.49 -1.85
N ALA A 108 -11.63 -18.45 -0.71
CA ALA A 108 -12.89 -19.14 -0.53
C ALA A 108 -13.98 -18.64 -1.50
N ARG A 109 -14.05 -17.32 -1.74
CA ARG A 109 -14.99 -16.70 -2.70
C ARG A 109 -14.76 -17.14 -4.15
N VAL A 110 -13.52 -17.40 -4.55
CA VAL A 110 -13.18 -17.82 -5.93
C VAL A 110 -13.41 -19.31 -6.15
N LYS A 111 -13.37 -20.12 -5.09
CA LYS A 111 -13.58 -21.58 -5.15
C LYS A 111 -15.06 -22.01 -5.12
N ALA A 112 -15.97 -21.10 -4.76
CA ALA A 112 -17.40 -21.33 -4.73
C ALA A 112 -18.03 -21.07 -6.10
#